data_AF-A0A969ESJ6-F1
#
_entry.id   AF-A0A969ESJ6-F1
#
_cell.length_a   1.000
_cell.length_b   1.000
_cell.length_c   1.000
_cell.angle_alpha   90.00
_cell.angle_beta   90.00
_cell.angle_gamma   90.00
#
_symmetry.space_group_name_H-M   'P 1'
#
loop_
_entity.id
_entity.type
_entity.pdbx_description
1 polymer ?
#
loop_
_entity_poly.entity_id
_entity_poly.type
_entity_poly.pdbx_seq_one_letter_code
_entity_poly.pdbx_strand_id
1 'polypeptide(L)' 'MNKMLPVLAALTLASGTAFAAMTFEEVDINKDGVVSTEEAATVEGLDFATADVNGDGAISVQEYQAAVAE' A
#
# COMPACT_ATOMS: atom_id res chain seq x y z
N MET A 1 27.42 5.37 2.85
CA MET A 1 27.61 3.93 3.09
C MET A 1 26.40 3.36 3.82
N ASN A 2 25.65 2.51 3.09
CA ASN A 2 25.01 1.27 3.54
C ASN A 2 24.01 1.31 4.70
N LYS A 3 22.71 1.29 4.37
CA LYS A 3 21.74 0.46 5.10
C LYS A 3 20.96 -0.38 4.09
N MET A 4 21.48 -1.59 3.93
CA MET A 4 20.83 -2.70 3.24
C MET A 4 19.59 -3.07 4.05
N LEU A 5 18.41 -3.08 3.44
CA LEU A 5 17.28 -3.86 3.95
C LEU A 5 17.06 -5.04 2.99
N PRO A 6 17.33 -6.28 3.41
CA PRO A 6 16.79 -7.46 2.77
C PRO A 6 15.50 -7.84 3.49
N VAL A 7 14.35 -7.61 2.86
CA VAL A 7 13.06 -8.17 3.29
C VAL A 7 12.40 -8.58 1.98
N LEU A 8 12.40 -9.84 1.53
CA LEU A 8 11.93 -11.07 2.17
C LEU A 8 10.57 -10.92 2.84
N ALA A 9 9.55 -10.61 2.05
CA ALA A 9 8.18 -10.92 2.39
C ALA A 9 7.58 -11.72 1.24
N ALA A 10 7.37 -13.00 1.51
CA ALA A 10 6.68 -13.92 0.63
C ALA A 10 5.24 -13.42 0.44
N LEU A 11 4.90 -13.02 -0.80
CA LEU A 11 3.53 -12.69 -1.17
C LEU A 11 2.76 -14.01 -1.33
N THR A 12 2.23 -14.52 -0.23
CA THR A 12 1.27 -15.63 -0.22
C THR A 12 -0.06 -15.11 -0.74
N LEU A 13 -0.45 -15.59 -1.92
CA LEU A 13 -1.73 -15.32 -2.56
C LEU A 13 -2.91 -15.81 -1.70
N ALA A 14 -3.74 -14.91 -1.20
CA ALA A 14 -5.08 -15.15 -0.68
C ALA A 14 -5.71 -13.76 -0.41
N SER A 15 -6.96 -13.43 -0.71
CA SER A 15 -8.05 -14.04 -1.46
C SER A 15 -9.15 -12.96 -1.50
N GLY A 16 -9.59 -12.53 -2.68
CA GLY A 16 -10.35 -11.28 -2.86
C GLY A 16 -11.78 -11.16 -2.31
N THR A 17 -12.07 -9.94 -1.86
CA THR A 17 -13.30 -9.28 -1.43
C THR A 17 -13.11 -7.76 -1.66
N ALA A 18 -12.85 -7.42 -2.93
CA ALA A 18 -13.00 -6.10 -3.54
C ALA A 18 -13.66 -5.03 -2.63
N PHE A 19 -12.85 -4.37 -1.81
CA PHE A 19 -13.19 -3.03 -1.36
C PHE A 19 -13.26 -2.19 -2.63
N ALA A 20 -14.39 -1.50 -2.83
CA ALA A 20 -14.60 -0.57 -3.94
C ALA A 20 -13.74 0.70 -3.75
N ALA A 21 -12.44 0.52 -3.52
CA ALA A 21 -11.45 1.52 -3.25
C ALA A 21 -10.82 1.97 -4.57
N MET A 22 -10.59 3.27 -4.69
CA MET A 22 -9.92 3.93 -5.81
C MET A 22 -8.69 3.15 -6.27
N THR A 23 -8.34 3.18 -7.55
CA THR A 23 -7.10 2.52 -8.01
C THR A 23 -5.88 3.16 -7.35
N PHE A 24 -4.78 2.40 -7.20
CA PHE A 24 -3.52 2.95 -6.67
C PHE A 24 -3.12 4.26 -7.37
N GLU A 25 -3.27 4.32 -8.69
CA GLU A 25 -2.96 5.50 -9.51
C GLU A 25 -3.85 6.71 -9.24
N GLU A 26 -5.05 6.51 -8.66
CA GLU A 26 -5.94 7.59 -8.25
C GLU A 26 -5.57 8.16 -6.87
N VAL A 27 -4.92 7.34 -6.04
CA VAL A 27 -4.47 7.72 -4.70
C VAL A 27 -3.06 8.29 -4.71
N ASP A 28 -2.19 7.75 -5.57
CA ASP A 28 -0.84 8.25 -5.84
C ASP A 28 -0.92 9.53 -6.69
N ILE A 29 -1.27 10.63 -6.02
CA ILE A 29 -1.46 11.95 -6.63
C ILE A 29 -0.14 12.43 -7.25
N ASN A 30 0.97 12.20 -6.55
CA ASN A 30 2.28 12.68 -6.95
C ASN A 30 2.97 11.75 -7.99
N LYS A 31 2.49 10.51 -8.14
CA LYS A 31 2.95 9.47 -9.06
C LYS A 31 4.39 8.99 -8.80
N ASP A 32 4.79 8.92 -7.54
CA ASP A 32 6.10 8.42 -7.13
C ASP A 32 6.15 6.90 -6.94
N GLY A 33 5.00 6.22 -7.06
CA GLY A 33 4.89 4.77 -6.94
C GLY A 33 4.68 4.28 -5.51
N VAL A 34 4.44 5.19 -4.56
CA VAL A 34 3.95 4.88 -3.22
C VAL A 34 2.79 5.81 -2.84
N VAL A 35 1.98 5.38 -1.87
CA VAL A 35 0.95 6.23 -1.28
C VAL A 35 1.44 6.67 0.09
N SER A 36 1.73 7.95 0.23
CA SER A 36 2.14 8.54 1.50
C SER A 36 0.96 8.64 2.47
N THR A 37 1.24 8.77 3.77
CA THR A 37 0.17 9.05 4.77
C THR A 37 -0.67 10.27 4.42
N GLU A 38 -0.06 11.29 3.83
CA GLU A 38 -0.73 12.51 3.36
C GLU A 38 -1.70 12.22 2.21
N GLU A 39 -1.33 11.34 1.29
CA GLU A 39 -2.15 10.92 0.14
C GLU A 39 -3.27 9.97 0.58
N ALA A 40 -2.94 8.99 1.43
CA ALA A 40 -3.91 8.10 2.06
C ALA A 40 -4.96 8.86 2.88
N ALA A 41 -4.57 9.95 3.57
CA ALA A 41 -5.52 10.78 4.31
C ALA A 41 -6.53 11.51 3.41
N THR A 42 -6.25 11.66 2.12
CA THR A 42 -7.20 12.19 1.14
C THR A 42 -8.22 11.15 0.68
N VAL A 43 -7.95 9.86 0.93
CA VAL A 43 -8.79 8.74 0.50
C VAL A 43 -9.66 8.29 1.66
N GLU A 44 -10.93 8.64 1.60
CA GLU A 44 -11.90 8.18 2.59
C GLU A 44 -12.06 6.65 2.52
N GLY A 45 -11.82 5.98 3.65
CA GLY A 45 -11.96 4.53 3.80
C GLY A 45 -10.68 3.72 3.55
N LEU A 46 -9.56 4.36 3.21
CA LEU A 46 -8.27 3.69 3.13
C LEU A 46 -7.66 3.58 4.54
N ASP A 47 -7.61 2.36 5.08
CA ASP A 47 -7.00 2.11 6.38
C ASP A 47 -5.48 1.96 6.22
N PHE A 48 -4.78 3.08 6.40
CA PHE A 48 -3.33 3.14 6.20
C PHE A 48 -2.58 2.13 7.05
N ALA A 49 -3.01 1.93 8.30
CA ALA A 49 -2.37 1.00 9.23
C ALA A 49 -2.56 -0.47 8.81
N THR A 50 -3.65 -0.79 8.11
CA THR A 50 -3.89 -2.14 7.58
C THR A 50 -3.15 -2.36 6.26
N ALA A 51 -3.00 -1.31 5.44
CA ALA A 51 -2.31 -1.39 4.16
C ALA A 51 -0.77 -1.29 4.27
N ASP A 52 -0.24 -0.50 5.20
CA ASP A 52 1.20 -0.40 5.49
C ASP A 52 1.66 -1.59 6.35
N VAL A 53 1.78 -2.76 5.69
CA VAL A 53 2.18 -4.02 6.32
C VAL A 53 3.62 -3.94 6.83
N ASN A 54 4.48 -3.20 6.12
CA ASN A 54 5.90 -3.13 6.42
C ASN A 54 6.23 -2.07 7.52
N GLY A 55 5.36 -1.07 7.70
CA GLY A 55 5.47 -0.03 8.72
C GLY A 55 6.49 1.07 8.38
N ASP A 56 6.78 1.33 7.11
CA ASP A 56 7.70 2.37 6.67
C ASP A 56 7.03 3.74 6.54
N GLY A 57 5.71 3.83 6.73
CA GLY A 57 4.96 5.07 6.63
C GLY A 57 4.62 5.44 5.18
N ALA A 58 4.71 4.48 4.25
CA ALA A 58 4.13 4.57 2.92
C ALA A 58 3.47 3.23 2.51
N ILE A 59 2.53 3.26 1.58
CA ILE A 59 1.94 2.04 1.01
C ILE A 59 2.49 1.88 -0.40
N SER A 60 3.30 0.85 -0.61
CA SER A 60 3.76 0.51 -1.95
C SER A 60 2.64 -0.07 -2.83
N VAL A 61 2.81 -0.02 -4.15
CA VAL A 61 1.92 -0.72 -5.11
C VAL A 61 1.69 -2.18 -4.74
N GLN A 62 2.71 -2.87 -4.20
CA GLN A 62 2.57 -4.27 -3.79
C GLN A 62 1.69 -4.42 -2.56
N GLU A 63 1.85 -3.55 -1.57
CA GLU A 63 1.04 -3.56 -0.34
C GLU A 63 -0.39 -3.14 -0.61
N TYR A 64 -0.59 -2.11 -1.45
CA TYR A 64 -1.91 -1.71 -1.90
C TYR A 64 -2.64 -2.87 -2.58
N GLN A 65 -1.97 -3.54 -3.52
CA GLN A 65 -2.53 -4.72 -4.18
C GLN A 65 -2.79 -5.86 -3.21
N ALA A 66 -1.93 -6.08 -2.22
CA ALA A 66 -2.17 -7.08 -1.19
C ALA A 66 -3.41 -6.74 -0.35
N ALA A 67 -3.61 -5.47 0.00
CA ALA A 67 -4.74 -5.00 0.80
C ALA A 67 -6.08 -5.04 0.04
N VAL A 68 -6.10 -4.77 -1.27
CA VAL A 68 -7.34 -4.83 -2.09
C VAL A 68 -7.59 -6.19 -2.74
N ALA A 69 -6.59 -7.09 -2.72
CA ALA A 69 -6.73 -8.48 -3.14
C ALA A 69 -7.28 -9.38 -2.02
N GLU A 70 -7.55 -8.84 -0.83
CA GLU A 70 -8.43 -9.43 0.19
C GLU A 70 -9.89 -9.18 -0.07
#